data_AF-A0A924YY82-F1
#
_entry.id   AF-A0A924YY82-F1
#
_cell.length_a   1.000
_cell.length_b   1.000
_cell.length_c   1.000
_cell.angle_alpha   90.00
_cell.angle_beta   90.00
_cell.angle_gamma   90.00
#
_symmetry.space_group_name_H-M   'P 1'
#
loop_
_entity.id
_entity.type
_entity.pdbx_description
1 polymer ?
#
loop_
_entity_poly.entity_id
_entity_poly.type
_entity_poly.pdbx_seq_one_letter_code
_entity_poly.pdbx_strand_id
1 'polypeptide(L)'
;MGRIAQKLTKTVLREAGKVKRAGKGFTDGLPFDLPTFEELAKELHDPQHVLYVSAQQFSSAVAETFSVEPEFAEYAAIVGKAEGEYIPDGPPISPLTRSFFTMWAFFDVRFGADQESIGSCLLDLLRAMSGPELMVGTLEKLNDSRMGIYEHVGCEGPRVRLRELLSGDEFVCYSASGYQGQTGELWYVRLGPPVAESFDYHIVLT
;
A
#
# COMPACT_ATOMS: atom_id res chain seq x y z
N MET A 1 -9.40 -14.39 -8.22
CA MET A 1 -9.06 -13.59 -9.40
C MET A 1 -10.28 -13.19 -10.19
N GLY A 2 -10.67 -11.92 -10.04
CA GLY A 2 -11.73 -11.30 -10.83
C GLY A 2 -11.27 -10.99 -12.25
N ARG A 3 -12.19 -10.44 -13.05
CA ARG A 3 -11.97 -10.23 -14.48
C ARG A 3 -10.88 -9.20 -14.78
N ILE A 4 -10.74 -8.17 -13.95
CA ILE A 4 -9.74 -7.13 -14.14
C ILE A 4 -8.35 -7.72 -13.81
N ALA A 5 -8.22 -8.41 -12.68
CA ALA A 5 -6.97 -9.08 -12.33
C ALA A 5 -6.54 -10.13 -13.38
N GLN A 6 -7.48 -10.89 -13.95
CA GLN A 6 -7.20 -11.84 -15.05
C GLN A 6 -6.61 -11.14 -16.28
N LYS A 7 -7.20 -10.01 -16.70
CA LYS A 7 -6.72 -9.23 -17.84
C LYS A 7 -5.37 -8.59 -17.57
N LEU A 8 -5.21 -7.96 -16.41
CA LEU A 8 -3.94 -7.40 -15.94
C LEU A 8 -2.84 -8.47 -16.02
N THR A 9 -3.08 -9.63 -15.39
CA THR A 9 -2.15 -10.75 -15.35
C THR A 9 -1.76 -11.21 -16.75
N LYS A 10 -2.75 -11.40 -17.63
CA LYS A 10 -2.49 -11.80 -19.02
C LYS A 10 -1.64 -10.77 -19.76
N THR A 11 -1.91 -9.48 -19.59
CA THR A 11 -1.17 -8.40 -20.25
C THR A 11 0.27 -8.35 -19.73
N VAL A 12 0.48 -8.33 -18.41
CA VAL A 12 1.81 -8.29 -17.80
C VAL A 12 2.64 -9.51 -18.22
N LEU A 13 2.08 -10.72 -18.15
CA LEU A 13 2.80 -11.94 -18.56
C LEU A 13 3.16 -11.93 -20.04
N ARG A 14 2.29 -11.37 -20.90
CA ARG A 14 2.58 -11.22 -22.33
C ARG A 14 3.73 -10.26 -22.57
N GLU A 15 3.77 -9.12 -21.89
CA GLU A 15 4.86 -8.14 -22.03
C GLU A 15 6.17 -8.69 -21.43
N ALA A 16 6.12 -9.31 -20.26
CA ALA A 16 7.28 -9.95 -19.65
C ALA A 16 7.89 -11.05 -20.52
N GLY A 17 7.07 -11.80 -21.27
CA GLY A 17 7.55 -12.78 -22.24
C GLY A 17 8.30 -12.20 -23.45
N LYS A 18 8.15 -10.90 -23.75
CA LYS A 18 8.86 -10.21 -24.83
C LYS A 18 10.23 -9.68 -24.38
N VAL A 19 10.43 -9.47 -23.09
CA VAL A 19 11.68 -8.97 -22.52
C VAL A 19 12.61 -10.15 -22.25
N LYS A 20 13.84 -10.13 -22.80
CA LYS A 20 14.87 -11.09 -22.39
C LYS A 20 15.17 -10.85 -20.91
N ARG A 21 14.87 -11.82 -20.03
CA ARG A 21 15.24 -11.79 -18.60
C ARG A 21 16.76 -11.64 -18.49
N ALA A 22 17.24 -10.40 -18.36
CA ALA A 22 18.65 -10.07 -18.30
C ALA A 22 19.15 -9.89 -16.85
N GLY A 23 18.25 -9.89 -15.86
CA GLY A 23 18.59 -9.70 -14.46
C GLY A 23 18.15 -10.86 -13.54
N LYS A 24 18.47 -10.73 -12.24
CA LYS A 24 18.25 -11.74 -11.18
C LYS A 24 17.06 -11.44 -10.24
N GLY A 25 16.47 -10.25 -10.30
CA GLY A 25 15.35 -9.80 -9.48
C GLY A 25 13.99 -10.26 -10.00
N PHE A 26 13.01 -10.38 -9.10
CA PHE A 26 11.65 -10.83 -9.45
C PHE A 26 10.92 -9.88 -10.41
N THR A 27 11.21 -8.59 -10.32
CA THR A 27 10.65 -7.53 -11.15
C THR A 27 11.37 -7.42 -12.50
N ASP A 28 12.45 -8.15 -12.73
CA ASP A 28 13.25 -8.03 -13.95
C ASP A 28 12.47 -8.55 -15.16
N GLY A 29 12.25 -7.64 -16.13
CA GLY A 29 11.45 -7.89 -17.31
C GLY A 29 9.96 -7.55 -17.14
N LEU A 30 9.54 -7.09 -15.95
CA LEU A 30 8.27 -6.39 -15.82
C LEU A 30 8.37 -4.98 -16.44
N PRO A 31 7.24 -4.39 -16.88
CA PRO A 31 7.20 -3.03 -17.40
C PRO A 31 7.26 -1.96 -16.30
N PHE A 32 7.79 -2.29 -15.12
CA PHE A 32 7.82 -1.41 -13.95
C PHE A 32 9.28 -1.12 -13.57
N ASP A 33 9.60 0.15 -13.37
CA ASP A 33 10.86 0.57 -12.75
C ASP A 33 10.62 0.74 -11.25
N LEU A 34 11.13 -0.20 -10.45
CA LEU A 34 10.87 -0.25 -9.01
C LEU A 34 12.20 -0.18 -8.26
N PRO A 35 12.30 0.65 -7.20
CA PRO A 35 13.44 0.63 -6.30
C PRO A 35 13.68 -0.77 -5.73
N THR A 36 14.94 -1.14 -5.60
CA THR A 36 15.34 -2.35 -4.88
C THR A 36 15.10 -2.19 -3.39
N PHE A 37 14.98 -3.31 -2.68
CA PHE A 37 14.86 -3.31 -1.22
C PHE A 37 16.07 -2.61 -0.58
N GLU A 38 17.27 -2.84 -1.11
CA GLU A 38 18.51 -2.23 -0.64
C GLU A 38 18.56 -0.71 -0.83
N GLU A 39 17.94 -0.19 -1.89
CA GLU A 39 17.80 1.25 -2.11
C GLU A 39 16.86 1.86 -1.08
N LEU A 40 15.67 1.27 -0.89
CA LEU A 40 14.70 1.74 0.09
C LEU A 40 15.23 1.64 1.53
N ALA A 41 15.96 0.57 1.85
CA ALA A 41 16.55 0.36 3.18
C ALA A 41 17.66 1.37 3.54
N LYS A 42 18.25 2.08 2.55
CA LYS A 42 19.19 3.17 2.83
C LYS A 42 18.47 4.44 3.27
N GLU A 43 17.28 4.67 2.75
CA GLU A 43 16.48 5.88 3.04
C GLU A 43 15.59 5.69 4.27
N LEU A 44 15.10 4.47 4.48
CA LEU A 44 14.15 4.15 5.53
C LEU A 44 14.84 3.41 6.68
N HIS A 45 14.61 3.88 7.90
CA HIS A 45 15.26 3.34 9.09
C HIS A 45 14.62 2.06 9.65
N ASP A 46 13.36 1.78 9.31
CA ASP A 46 12.62 0.62 9.84
C ASP A 46 12.41 -0.43 8.73
N PRO A 47 12.86 -1.69 8.91
CA PRO A 47 12.78 -2.71 7.88
C PRO A 47 11.35 -3.15 7.56
N GLN A 48 10.41 -3.06 8.50
CA GLN A 48 9.00 -3.35 8.22
C GLN A 48 8.38 -2.21 7.39
N HIS A 49 8.78 -0.97 7.66
CA HIS A 49 8.38 0.17 6.82
C HIS A 49 8.88 0.01 5.38
N VAL A 50 10.10 -0.48 5.16
CA VAL A 50 10.63 -0.77 3.81
C VAL A 50 9.73 -1.74 3.05
N LEU A 51 9.22 -2.79 3.70
CA LEU A 51 8.34 -3.77 3.07
C LEU A 51 7.01 -3.14 2.64
N TYR A 52 6.40 -2.34 3.50
CA TYR A 52 5.17 -1.63 3.17
C TYR A 52 5.35 -0.61 2.04
N VAL A 53 6.46 0.15 2.04
CA VAL A 53 6.78 1.08 0.95
C VAL A 53 7.03 0.32 -0.35
N SER A 54 7.72 -0.82 -0.31
CA SER A 54 7.94 -1.65 -1.50
C SER A 54 6.62 -2.13 -2.11
N ALA A 55 5.66 -2.58 -1.28
CA ALA A 55 4.34 -2.98 -1.72
C ALA A 55 3.52 -1.80 -2.28
N GLN A 56 3.60 -0.63 -1.65
CA GLN A 56 2.93 0.59 -2.10
C GLN A 56 3.50 1.10 -3.43
N GLN A 57 4.83 1.09 -3.60
CA GLN A 57 5.50 1.48 -4.85
C GLN A 57 5.11 0.55 -6.02
N PHE A 58 5.06 -0.76 -5.79
CA PHE A 58 4.57 -1.70 -6.80
C PHE A 58 3.10 -1.43 -7.14
N SER A 59 2.26 -1.18 -6.13
CA SER A 59 0.86 -0.80 -6.36
C SER A 59 0.74 0.48 -7.19
N SER A 60 1.61 1.47 -6.94
CA SER A 60 1.68 2.70 -7.74
C SER A 60 2.05 2.42 -9.19
N ALA A 61 3.10 1.63 -9.43
CA ALA A 61 3.52 1.29 -10.79
C ALA A 61 2.44 0.55 -11.58
N VAL A 62 1.67 -0.34 -10.93
CA VAL A 62 0.50 -0.98 -11.55
C VAL A 62 -0.59 0.06 -11.84
N ALA A 63 -0.93 0.92 -10.88
CA ALA A 63 -1.96 1.94 -11.06
C ALA A 63 -1.60 2.92 -12.20
N GLU A 64 -0.37 3.42 -12.22
CA GLU A 64 0.12 4.34 -13.25
C GLU A 64 0.12 3.71 -14.65
N THR A 65 0.54 2.44 -14.75
CA THR A 65 0.62 1.75 -16.04
C THR A 65 -0.76 1.39 -16.59
N PHE A 66 -1.70 0.99 -15.74
CA PHE A 66 -2.96 0.37 -16.19
C PHE A 66 -4.20 1.22 -16.01
N SER A 67 -4.16 2.31 -15.22
CA SER A 67 -5.35 3.17 -15.01
C SER A 67 -5.87 3.85 -16.28
N VAL A 68 -5.04 3.94 -17.32
CA VAL A 68 -5.43 4.48 -18.64
C VAL A 68 -6.21 3.48 -19.49
N GLU A 69 -6.20 2.19 -19.13
CA GLU A 69 -6.90 1.16 -19.87
C GLU A 69 -8.42 1.21 -19.60
N PRO A 70 -9.28 0.89 -20.58
CA PRO A 70 -10.73 0.97 -20.43
C PRO A 70 -11.29 0.19 -19.24
N GLU A 71 -10.66 -0.93 -18.87
CA GLU A 71 -11.03 -1.74 -17.72
C GLU A 71 -10.90 -1.02 -16.37
N PHE A 72 -10.03 -0.01 -16.28
CA PHE A 72 -9.81 0.79 -15.08
C PHE A 72 -10.55 2.13 -15.14
N ALA A 73 -11.39 2.38 -16.14
CA ALA A 73 -12.09 3.64 -16.31
C ALA A 73 -12.94 4.02 -15.08
N GLU A 74 -13.58 3.05 -14.43
CA GLU A 74 -14.33 3.28 -13.18
C GLU A 74 -13.40 3.70 -12.04
N TYR A 75 -12.27 3.02 -11.86
CA TYR A 75 -11.25 3.38 -10.90
C TYR A 75 -10.73 4.81 -11.14
N ALA A 76 -10.33 5.11 -12.39
CA ALA A 76 -9.81 6.42 -12.78
C ALA A 76 -10.86 7.53 -12.55
N ALA A 77 -12.14 7.26 -12.79
CA ALA A 77 -13.21 8.21 -12.53
C ALA A 77 -13.41 8.49 -11.03
N ILE A 78 -13.40 7.45 -10.19
CA ILE A 78 -13.54 7.60 -8.73
C ILE A 78 -12.34 8.36 -8.16
N VAL A 79 -11.13 7.89 -8.46
CA VAL A 79 -9.90 8.44 -7.91
C VAL A 79 -9.65 9.85 -8.45
N GLY A 80 -9.82 10.09 -9.75
CA GLY A 80 -9.61 11.41 -10.35
C GLY A 80 -10.58 12.46 -9.82
N LYS A 81 -11.85 12.09 -9.55
CA LYS A 81 -12.80 12.98 -8.88
C LYS A 81 -12.35 13.29 -7.45
N ALA A 82 -11.98 12.28 -6.69
CA ALA A 82 -11.55 12.44 -5.30
C ALA A 82 -10.24 13.25 -5.19
N GLU A 83 -9.30 13.06 -6.11
CA GLU A 83 -8.06 13.82 -6.16
C GLU A 83 -8.32 15.32 -6.40
N GLY A 84 -9.22 15.65 -7.33
CA GLY A 84 -9.62 17.05 -7.58
C GLY A 84 -10.40 17.69 -6.43
N GLU A 85 -11.16 16.90 -5.67
CA GLU A 85 -11.96 17.38 -4.53
C GLU A 85 -11.11 17.58 -3.26
N TYR A 86 -10.24 16.62 -2.95
CA TYR A 86 -9.46 16.62 -1.71
C TYR A 86 -8.05 17.20 -1.85
N ILE A 87 -7.54 17.35 -3.08
CA ILE A 87 -6.23 17.95 -3.42
C ILE A 87 -5.13 17.46 -2.47
N PRO A 88 -4.85 16.15 -2.41
CA PRO A 88 -3.97 15.58 -1.40
C PRO A 88 -2.54 16.15 -1.51
N ASP A 89 -2.09 16.78 -0.44
CA ASP A 89 -0.78 17.45 -0.36
C ASP A 89 -0.22 17.49 1.07
N GLY A 90 -1.09 17.30 2.08
CA GLY A 90 -0.80 17.51 3.48
C GLY A 90 -1.06 18.96 3.94
N PRO A 91 -1.04 19.20 5.26
CA PRO A 91 -1.29 20.53 5.81
C PRO A 91 -0.23 21.55 5.38
N PRO A 92 -0.60 22.81 5.12
CA PRO A 92 -1.93 23.40 5.32
C PRO A 92 -2.87 23.28 4.11
N ILE A 93 -2.40 22.78 2.97
CA ILE A 93 -3.14 22.78 1.70
C ILE A 93 -4.31 21.79 1.72
N SER A 94 -4.08 20.61 2.29
CA SER A 94 -5.10 19.58 2.44
C SER A 94 -5.00 18.89 3.80
N PRO A 95 -6.13 18.49 4.41
CA PRO A 95 -6.09 17.64 5.60
C PRO A 95 -5.59 16.23 5.29
N LEU A 96 -5.51 15.83 4.01
CA LEU A 96 -5.01 14.52 3.59
C LEU A 96 -3.59 14.66 3.02
N THR A 97 -2.70 13.82 3.52
CA THR A 97 -1.40 13.54 2.91
C THR A 97 -1.56 12.76 1.60
N ARG A 98 -0.58 12.90 0.70
CA ARG A 98 -0.54 12.10 -0.55
C ARG A 98 -0.52 10.60 -0.29
N SER A 99 0.31 10.17 0.66
CA SER A 99 0.42 8.75 1.02
C SER A 99 -0.92 8.18 1.49
N PHE A 100 -1.69 8.95 2.27
CA PHE A 100 -2.98 8.51 2.82
C PHE A 100 -3.97 8.30 1.68
N PHE A 101 -4.04 9.29 0.80
CA PHE A 101 -4.89 9.24 -0.38
C PHE A 101 -4.52 8.05 -1.28
N THR A 102 -3.23 7.83 -1.54
CA THR A 102 -2.78 6.70 -2.38
C THR A 102 -3.07 5.35 -1.75
N MET A 103 -2.92 5.21 -0.43
CA MET A 103 -3.26 3.97 0.28
C MET A 103 -4.76 3.66 0.17
N TRP A 104 -5.61 4.68 0.36
CA TRP A 104 -7.05 4.53 0.13
C TRP A 104 -7.37 4.16 -1.32
N ALA A 105 -6.78 4.88 -2.28
CA ALA A 105 -6.99 4.64 -3.70
C ALA A 105 -6.60 3.20 -4.08
N PHE A 106 -5.44 2.71 -3.62
CA PHE A 106 -4.94 1.41 -4.06
C PHE A 106 -5.62 0.23 -3.38
N PHE A 107 -5.92 0.33 -2.08
CA PHE A 107 -6.35 -0.84 -1.30
C PHE A 107 -7.83 -0.83 -0.94
N ASP A 108 -8.49 0.33 -0.90
CA ASP A 108 -9.87 0.47 -0.44
C ASP A 108 -10.86 0.74 -1.58
N VAL A 109 -10.47 1.48 -2.64
CA VAL A 109 -11.37 1.75 -3.77
C VAL A 109 -11.69 0.44 -4.50
N ARG A 110 -12.98 0.10 -4.52
CA ARG A 110 -13.53 -1.06 -5.23
C ARG A 110 -14.13 -0.61 -6.56
N PHE A 111 -13.80 -1.34 -7.62
CA PHE A 111 -14.26 -1.04 -8.96
C PHE A 111 -14.51 -2.32 -9.76
N GLY A 112 -15.25 -2.18 -10.85
CA GLY A 112 -15.67 -3.29 -11.69
C GLY A 112 -16.75 -4.15 -11.03
N ALA A 113 -17.30 -5.04 -11.83
CA ALA A 113 -18.38 -5.92 -11.39
C ALA A 113 -17.97 -6.97 -10.36
N ASP A 114 -16.66 -7.26 -10.24
CA ASP A 114 -16.11 -8.18 -9.25
C ASP A 114 -15.59 -7.45 -7.98
N GLN A 115 -15.76 -6.12 -7.91
CA GLN A 115 -15.38 -5.27 -6.77
C GLN A 115 -13.90 -5.43 -6.38
N GLU A 116 -13.02 -5.38 -7.37
CA GLU A 116 -11.58 -5.48 -7.20
C GLU A 116 -11.00 -4.12 -6.76
N SER A 117 -9.87 -4.14 -6.05
CA SER A 117 -8.99 -2.99 -5.83
C SER A 117 -7.67 -3.17 -6.58
N ILE A 118 -6.86 -2.11 -6.74
CA ILE A 118 -5.50 -2.22 -7.30
C ILE A 118 -4.68 -3.23 -6.52
N GLY A 119 -4.73 -3.14 -5.18
CA GLY A 119 -4.05 -4.05 -4.27
C GLY A 119 -4.45 -5.52 -4.48
N SER A 120 -5.75 -5.79 -4.70
CA SER A 120 -6.21 -7.16 -4.96
C SER A 120 -5.79 -7.68 -6.33
N CYS A 121 -5.78 -6.81 -7.35
CA CYS A 121 -5.31 -7.14 -8.69
C CYS A 121 -3.81 -7.46 -8.69
N LEU A 122 -3.01 -6.66 -7.97
CA LEU A 122 -1.58 -6.90 -7.80
C LEU A 122 -1.30 -8.18 -7.01
N LEU A 123 -2.06 -8.47 -5.95
CA LEU A 123 -1.91 -9.70 -5.19
C LEU A 123 -2.14 -10.94 -6.08
N ASP A 124 -3.18 -10.92 -6.91
CA ASP A 124 -3.46 -12.01 -7.85
C ASP A 124 -2.39 -12.13 -8.95
N LEU A 125 -1.88 -11.00 -9.46
CA LEU A 125 -0.76 -10.97 -10.40
C LEU A 125 0.49 -11.62 -9.79
N LEU A 126 0.86 -11.26 -8.57
CA LEU A 126 2.03 -11.82 -7.88
C LEU A 126 1.90 -13.32 -7.69
N ARG A 127 0.73 -13.80 -7.26
CA ARG A 127 0.47 -15.23 -7.11
C ARG A 127 0.58 -15.96 -8.45
N ALA A 128 0.03 -15.40 -9.52
CA ALA A 128 0.13 -15.99 -10.86
C ALA A 128 1.58 -16.05 -11.38
N MET A 129 2.43 -15.10 -10.95
CA MET A 129 3.86 -15.05 -11.28
C MET A 129 4.75 -15.86 -10.34
N SER A 130 4.21 -16.51 -9.30
CA SER A 130 4.99 -17.11 -8.21
C SER A 130 5.96 -16.12 -7.56
N GLY A 131 5.46 -14.92 -7.24
CA GLY A 131 6.24 -13.85 -6.63
C GLY A 131 6.74 -14.18 -5.21
N PRO A 132 7.69 -13.39 -4.68
CA PRO A 132 8.30 -13.65 -3.38
C PRO A 132 7.25 -13.68 -2.27
N GLU A 133 7.27 -14.73 -1.45
CA GLU A 133 6.29 -14.94 -0.37
C GLU A 133 6.18 -13.74 0.58
N LEU A 134 7.31 -13.09 0.88
CA LEU A 134 7.32 -11.91 1.74
C LEU A 134 6.54 -10.73 1.14
N MET A 135 6.62 -10.52 -0.18
CA MET A 135 5.85 -9.47 -0.86
C MET A 135 4.36 -9.82 -0.91
N VAL A 136 4.04 -11.09 -1.20
CA VAL A 136 2.66 -11.60 -1.18
C VAL A 136 2.05 -11.40 0.21
N GLY A 137 2.74 -11.83 1.28
CA GLY A 137 2.26 -11.69 2.66
C GLY A 137 2.17 -10.24 3.15
N THR A 138 3.01 -9.35 2.62
CA THR A 138 2.91 -7.90 2.89
C THR A 138 1.66 -7.31 2.23
N LEU A 139 1.41 -7.66 0.96
CA LEU A 139 0.21 -7.21 0.25
C LEU A 139 -1.08 -7.79 0.81
N GLU A 140 -1.08 -9.03 1.29
CA GLU A 140 -2.22 -9.60 2.01
C GLU A 140 -2.57 -8.75 3.23
N LYS A 141 -1.57 -8.41 4.05
CA LYS A 141 -1.75 -7.53 5.22
C LYS A 141 -2.23 -6.13 4.84
N LEU A 142 -1.76 -5.57 3.73
CA LEU A 142 -2.31 -4.30 3.21
C LEU A 142 -3.75 -4.47 2.74
N ASN A 143 -4.08 -5.50 1.96
CA ASN A 143 -5.46 -5.69 1.50
C ASN A 143 -6.46 -5.96 2.64
N ASP A 144 -6.00 -6.59 3.72
CA ASP A 144 -6.83 -6.91 4.89
C ASP A 144 -6.88 -5.78 5.93
N SER A 145 -5.95 -4.83 5.87
CA SER A 145 -5.99 -3.61 6.69
C SER A 145 -6.87 -2.53 6.04
N ARG A 146 -7.17 -1.49 6.81
CA ARG A 146 -8.05 -0.39 6.40
C ARG A 146 -7.61 0.92 7.03
N MET A 147 -8.12 2.03 6.51
CA MET A 147 -8.11 3.30 7.24
C MET A 147 -8.96 3.19 8.51
N GLY A 148 -8.46 3.74 9.61
CA GLY A 148 -9.13 3.72 10.91
C GLY A 148 -8.86 5.01 11.68
N ILE A 149 -9.72 5.26 12.68
CA ILE A 149 -9.53 6.38 13.62
C ILE A 149 -9.04 5.80 14.93
N TYR A 150 -7.90 6.31 15.38
CA TYR A 150 -7.21 5.84 16.57
C TYR A 150 -6.98 6.99 17.54
N GLU A 151 -7.15 6.73 18.83
CA GLU A 151 -6.75 7.64 19.89
C GLU A 151 -5.32 7.32 20.33
N HIS A 152 -4.46 8.33 20.41
CA HIS A 152 -3.14 8.18 21.00
C HIS A 152 -3.26 8.01 22.53
N VAL A 153 -2.81 6.87 23.06
CA VAL A 153 -2.93 6.54 24.49
C VAL A 153 -1.60 6.58 25.25
N GLY A 154 -0.51 7.01 24.58
CA GLY A 154 0.83 7.17 25.16
C GLY A 154 1.91 6.57 24.26
N CYS A 155 3.13 6.46 24.79
CA CYS A 155 4.25 5.87 24.07
C CYS A 155 4.86 4.70 24.86
N GLU A 156 5.44 3.74 24.13
CA GLU A 156 6.31 2.69 24.66
C GLU A 156 7.70 2.86 24.05
N GLY A 157 8.60 3.49 24.81
CA GLY A 157 9.91 3.91 24.27
C GLY A 157 9.72 4.83 23.05
N PRO A 158 10.30 4.51 21.87
CA PRO A 158 10.15 5.31 20.65
C PRO A 158 8.88 4.99 19.85
N ARG A 159 8.02 4.08 20.32
CA ARG A 159 6.79 3.65 19.63
C ARG A 159 5.58 4.35 20.23
N VAL A 160 4.62 4.70 19.37
CA VAL A 160 3.34 5.29 19.79
C VAL A 160 2.34 4.17 20.07
N ARG A 161 1.47 4.36 21.07
CA ARG A 161 0.37 3.44 21.37
C ARG A 161 -0.93 4.04 20.88
N LEU A 162 -1.60 3.33 19.99
CA LEU A 162 -2.82 3.78 19.34
C LEU A 162 -3.97 2.83 19.70
N ARG A 163 -5.10 3.37 20.14
CA ARG A 163 -6.32 2.61 20.42
C ARG A 163 -7.35 2.86 19.34
N GLU A 164 -7.80 1.82 18.64
CA GLU A 164 -8.87 1.99 17.64
C GLU A 164 -10.19 2.35 18.34
N LEU A 165 -10.86 3.41 17.87
CA LEU A 165 -12.05 3.92 18.54
C LEU A 165 -13.26 2.96 18.51
N LEU A 166 -13.35 2.10 17.49
CA LEU A 166 -14.52 1.22 17.31
C LEU A 166 -14.38 -0.10 18.07
N SER A 167 -13.22 -0.76 17.98
CA SER A 167 -12.96 -2.05 18.65
C SER A 167 -12.48 -1.87 20.08
N GLY A 168 -11.80 -0.75 20.38
CA GLY A 168 -11.06 -0.56 21.63
C GLY A 168 -9.71 -1.28 21.65
N ASP A 169 -9.30 -1.93 20.55
CA ASP A 169 -8.02 -2.63 20.47
C ASP A 169 -6.85 -1.65 20.50
N GLU A 170 -5.78 -2.01 21.22
CA GLU A 170 -4.58 -1.19 21.36
C GLU A 170 -3.41 -1.78 20.59
N PHE A 171 -2.68 -0.91 19.89
CA PHE A 171 -1.58 -1.27 19.00
C PHE A 171 -0.32 -0.48 19.33
N VAL A 172 0.80 -1.17 19.47
CA VAL A 172 2.13 -0.55 19.50
C VAL A 172 2.53 -0.27 18.06
N CYS A 173 2.88 0.97 17.75
CA CYS A 173 3.07 1.42 16.38
C CYS A 173 4.37 2.21 16.19
N TYR A 174 4.94 2.07 15.00
CA TYR A 174 6.00 2.94 14.49
C TYR A 174 5.43 4.02 13.60
N SER A 175 5.69 5.27 13.95
CA SER A 175 5.37 6.41 13.10
C SER A 175 6.53 6.70 12.15
N ALA A 176 6.38 6.34 10.88
CA ALA A 176 7.43 6.51 9.88
C ALA A 176 7.77 7.99 9.59
N SER A 177 6.83 8.90 9.82
CA SER A 177 7.06 10.36 9.71
C SER A 177 7.89 10.92 10.86
N GLY A 178 8.13 10.13 11.91
CA GLY A 178 8.72 10.58 13.18
C GLY A 178 7.74 11.35 14.06
N TYR A 179 6.52 11.62 13.61
CA TYR A 179 5.50 12.30 14.40
C TYR A 179 5.07 11.42 15.59
N GLN A 180 5.21 11.94 16.80
CA GLN A 180 4.85 11.20 18.03
C GLN A 180 3.46 11.53 18.56
N GLY A 181 2.88 12.67 18.17
CA GLY A 181 1.59 13.15 18.68
C GLY A 181 1.56 13.39 20.19
N GLN A 182 0.33 13.52 20.71
CA GLN A 182 0.05 13.73 22.14
C GLN A 182 -1.07 12.80 22.60
N THR A 183 -1.07 12.39 23.87
CA THR A 183 -2.16 11.58 24.44
C THR A 183 -3.52 12.28 24.32
N GLY A 184 -4.52 11.53 23.87
CA GLY A 184 -5.88 12.00 23.56
C GLY A 184 -6.04 12.54 22.13
N GLU A 185 -4.96 12.66 21.37
CA GLU A 185 -5.03 13.06 19.96
C GLU A 185 -5.66 11.96 19.10
N LEU A 186 -6.47 12.35 18.13
CA LEU A 186 -7.12 11.44 17.18
C LEU A 186 -6.35 11.40 15.87
N TRP A 187 -5.98 10.19 15.45
CA TRP A 187 -5.20 9.90 14.26
C TRP A 187 -6.09 9.17 13.27
N TYR A 188 -6.23 9.73 12.06
CA TYR A 188 -6.89 9.06 10.94
C TYR A 188 -5.84 8.48 10.01
N VAL A 189 -5.56 7.19 10.17
CA VAL A 189 -4.39 6.51 9.58
C VAL A 189 -4.74 5.06 9.23
N ARG A 190 -3.91 4.40 8.42
CA ARG A 190 -3.92 2.95 8.25
C ARG A 190 -2.81 2.34 9.10
N LEU A 191 -3.11 1.29 9.84
CA LEU A 191 -2.09 0.50 10.51
C LEU A 191 -1.71 -0.70 9.66
N GLY A 192 -0.44 -0.79 9.27
CA GLY A 192 0.15 -1.96 8.66
C GLY A 192 0.52 -3.00 9.74
N PRO A 193 -0.09 -4.19 9.76
CA PRO A 193 0.24 -5.24 10.73
C PRO A 193 1.70 -5.72 10.69
N PRO A 194 2.20 -6.40 11.73
CA PRO A 194 3.51 -7.03 11.67
C PRO A 194 3.61 -8.02 10.50
N VAL A 195 4.56 -7.80 9.60
CA VAL A 195 4.73 -8.62 8.37
C VAL A 195 5.37 -9.98 8.62
N ALA A 196 6.14 -10.10 9.70
CA ALA A 196 6.81 -11.33 10.13
C ALA A 196 6.74 -11.44 11.66
N GLU A 197 6.84 -12.66 12.19
CA GLU A 197 6.75 -12.96 13.64
C GLU A 197 7.85 -12.28 14.47
N SER A 198 8.96 -11.89 13.84
CA SER A 198 10.04 -11.14 14.50
C SER A 198 9.67 -9.68 14.82
N PHE A 199 8.53 -9.20 14.34
CA PHE A 199 8.02 -7.88 14.63
C PHE A 199 6.77 -7.96 15.51
N ASP A 200 6.69 -7.11 16.52
CA ASP A 200 5.61 -7.03 17.50
C ASP A 200 4.87 -5.67 17.46
N TYR A 201 5.16 -4.84 16.45
CA TYR A 201 4.59 -3.51 16.26
C TYR A 201 4.01 -3.33 14.85
N HIS A 202 3.05 -2.42 14.74
CA HIS A 202 2.43 -1.99 13.49
C HIS A 202 3.19 -0.80 12.89
N ILE A 203 3.07 -0.58 11.59
CA ILE A 203 3.52 0.67 10.94
C ILE A 203 2.33 1.61 10.77
N VAL A 204 2.50 2.87 11.17
CA VAL A 204 1.55 3.94 10.83
C VAL A 204 1.78 4.35 9.39
N LEU A 205 0.76 4.16 8.57
CA LEU A 205 0.74 4.49 7.15
C LEU A 205 -0.27 5.64 6.99
N THR A 206 0.28 6.83 6.74
CA THR A 206 -0.49 8.03 6.38
C THR A 206 -0.38 8.27 4.91
#